data_AF-A0A3S0N492-F1
#
_entry.id   AF-A0A3S0N492-F1
#
_cell.length_a   1.000
_cell.length_b   1.000
_cell.length_c   1.000
_cell.angle_alpha   90.00
_cell.angle_beta   90.00
_cell.angle_gamma   90.00
#
_symmetry.space_group_name_H-M   'P 1'
#
loop_
_entity.id
_entity.type
_entity.pdbx_description
1 polymer ?
#
loop_
_entity_poly.entity_id
_entity_poly.type
_entity_poly.pdbx_seq_one_letter_code
_entity_poly.pdbx_strand_id
1 'polypeptide(L)'
;MEKDGSLVKIKFYSEADPNKNRHLREIYNTKLKAFLEEEYNYSLTWSVEYHFDISQGKMIFCYSKIKEQASEKYSHLTEHKIEPLKINKNG
;
A
#
# COMPACT_ATOMS: atom_id res chain seq x y z
N MET A 1 -7.91 -12.39 -7.85
CA MET A 1 -6.88 -12.91 -8.77
C MET A 1 -7.40 -12.72 -10.18
N GLU A 2 -6.61 -12.12 -11.05
CA GLU A 2 -6.94 -11.86 -12.45
C GLU A 2 -5.96 -12.69 -13.31
N LYS A 3 -6.42 -13.32 -14.39
CA LYS A 3 -5.59 -14.12 -15.30
C LYS A 3 -5.86 -13.69 -16.73
N ASP A 4 -4.80 -13.41 -17.49
CA ASP A 4 -4.84 -13.09 -18.91
C ASP A 4 -3.73 -13.87 -19.64
N GLY A 5 -4.12 -14.89 -20.40
CA GLY A 5 -3.18 -15.82 -21.02
C GLY A 5 -2.28 -16.51 -19.97
N SER A 6 -0.96 -16.32 -20.11
CA SER A 6 0.04 -16.80 -19.14
C SER A 6 0.29 -15.83 -17.98
N LEU A 7 -0.28 -14.63 -18.01
CA LEU A 7 -0.11 -13.62 -16.99
C LEU A 7 -1.14 -13.79 -15.87
N VAL A 8 -0.66 -13.74 -14.63
CA VAL A 8 -1.48 -13.75 -13.42
C VAL A 8 -1.17 -12.55 -12.57
N LYS A 9 -2.24 -11.93 -12.08
CA LYS A 9 -2.20 -10.81 -11.16
C LYS A 9 -2.88 -11.16 -9.85
N ILE A 10 -2.13 -11.06 -8.76
CA ILE A 10 -2.59 -11.35 -7.39
C ILE A 10 -2.52 -10.06 -6.59
N LYS A 11 -3.66 -9.60 -6.09
CA LYS A 11 -3.79 -8.40 -5.26
C LYS A 11 -4.13 -8.78 -3.84
N PHE A 12 -3.37 -8.25 -2.89
CA PHE A 12 -3.68 -8.23 -1.47
C PHE A 12 -3.99 -6.80 -1.08
N TYR A 13 -5.00 -6.64 -0.24
CA TYR A 13 -5.44 -5.35 0.26
C TYR A 13 -5.83 -5.48 1.72
N SER A 14 -5.52 -4.46 2.52
CA SER A 14 -5.89 -4.39 3.90
C SER A 14 -5.94 -2.95 4.36
N GLU A 15 -6.81 -2.70 5.33
CA GLU A 15 -7.00 -1.42 5.98
C GLU A 15 -6.83 -1.61 7.48
N ALA A 16 -6.28 -0.62 8.16
CA ALA A 16 -6.18 -0.64 9.61
C ALA A 16 -7.57 -0.58 10.23
N ASP A 17 -7.80 -1.43 11.24
CA ASP A 17 -9.01 -1.41 12.05
C ASP A 17 -9.04 -0.10 12.88
N PRO A 18 -10.02 0.80 12.65
CA PRO A 18 -10.10 2.06 13.38
C PRO A 18 -10.19 1.86 14.89
N ASN A 19 -10.74 0.73 15.36
CA ASN A 19 -10.87 0.44 16.79
C ASN A 19 -9.53 0.13 17.46
N LYS A 20 -8.54 -0.37 16.70
CA LYS A 20 -7.18 -0.64 17.21
C LYS A 20 -6.33 0.63 17.33
N ASN A 21 -6.78 1.74 16.75
CA ASN A 21 -6.05 2.99 16.65
C ASN A 21 -6.59 4.10 17.57
N ARG A 22 -7.31 3.74 18.64
CA ARG A 22 -7.91 4.72 19.58
C ARG A 22 -6.91 5.75 20.13
N HIS A 23 -5.68 5.31 20.43
CA HIS A 23 -4.61 6.18 20.92
C HIS A 23 -4.26 7.30 19.91
N LEU A 24 -4.34 7.04 18.60
CA LEU A 24 -4.13 8.05 17.56
C LEU A 24 -5.24 9.10 17.56
N ARG A 25 -6.49 8.68 17.80
CA ARG A 25 -7.64 9.59 17.96
C ARG A 25 -7.45 10.53 19.15
N GLU A 26 -6.94 10.01 20.26
CA GLU A 26 -6.64 10.82 21.45
C GLU A 26 -5.54 11.84 21.19
N ILE A 27 -4.44 11.43 20.54
CA ILE A 27 -3.36 12.34 20.13
C ILE A 27 -3.89 13.42 19.20
N TYR A 28 -4.68 13.04 18.20
CA TYR A 28 -5.29 13.97 17.25
C TYR A 28 -6.16 15.01 17.96
N ASN A 29 -7.12 14.56 18.77
CA ASN A 29 -8.05 15.45 19.47
C ASN A 29 -7.32 16.41 20.42
N THR A 30 -6.25 15.94 21.07
CA THR A 30 -5.52 16.72 22.07
C THR A 30 -4.54 17.71 21.45
N LYS A 31 -3.85 17.33 20.38
CA LYS A 31 -2.71 18.08 19.85
C LYS A 31 -2.94 18.71 18.48
N LEU A 32 -3.78 18.11 17.65
CA LEU A 32 -3.86 18.44 16.22
C LEU A 32 -5.19 19.09 15.84
N LYS A 33 -6.30 18.71 16.48
CA LYS A 33 -7.66 19.17 16.11
C LYS A 33 -7.80 20.69 16.05
N ALA A 34 -7.29 21.41 17.06
CA ALA A 34 -7.38 22.88 17.10
C ALA A 34 -6.55 23.56 16.01
N PHE A 35 -5.46 22.92 15.57
CA PHE A 35 -4.59 23.44 14.51
C PHE A 35 -5.11 23.11 13.12
N LEU A 36 -5.66 21.90 12.94
CA LEU A 36 -6.11 21.38 11.65
C LEU A 36 -7.54 21.82 11.29
N GLU A 37 -8.34 22.19 12.29
CA GLU A 37 -9.75 22.59 12.19
C GLU A 37 -10.63 21.52 11.52
N GLU A 38 -10.30 20.25 11.70
CA GLU A 38 -11.01 19.12 11.10
C GLU A 38 -11.23 17.98 12.12
N GLU A 39 -12.16 17.08 11.84
CA GLU A 39 -12.41 15.91 12.68
C GLU A 39 -11.37 14.80 12.44
N TYR A 40 -11.20 13.93 13.43
CA TYR A 40 -10.31 12.79 13.31
C TYR A 40 -10.75 11.86 12.16
N ASN A 41 -9.94 11.80 11.10
CA ASN A 41 -10.19 10.98 9.91
C ASN A 41 -8.92 10.22 9.49
N TYR A 42 -8.35 9.47 10.44
CA TYR A 42 -7.17 8.66 10.19
C TYR A 42 -7.52 7.39 9.42
N SER A 43 -6.73 7.09 8.39
CA SER A 43 -6.76 5.78 7.75
C SER A 43 -5.35 5.33 7.38
N LEU A 44 -5.11 4.03 7.48
CA LEU A 44 -3.89 3.40 7.00
C LEU A 44 -4.29 2.23 6.13
N THR A 45 -3.86 2.24 4.88
CA THR A 45 -4.13 1.17 3.92
C THR A 45 -2.82 0.64 3.38
N TRP A 46 -2.76 -0.67 3.15
CA TRP A 46 -1.66 -1.27 2.43
C TRP A 46 -2.16 -2.25 1.38
N SER A 47 -1.44 -2.33 0.28
CA SER A 47 -1.71 -3.27 -0.78
C SER A 47 -0.42 -3.82 -1.37
N VAL A 48 -0.47 -5.07 -1.81
CA VAL A 48 0.61 -5.71 -2.56
C VAL A 48 0.01 -6.36 -3.79
N GLU A 49 0.57 -6.05 -4.94
CA GLU A 49 0.16 -6.55 -6.24
C GLU A 49 1.33 -7.29 -6.89
N TYR A 50 1.16 -8.60 -7.10
CA TYR A 50 2.12 -9.43 -7.81
C TYR A 50 1.66 -9.69 -9.23
N HIS A 51 2.60 -9.59 -10.18
CA HIS A 51 2.43 -10.01 -11.56
C HIS A 51 3.37 -11.17 -11.86
N PHE A 52 2.80 -12.28 -12.33
CA PHE A 52 3.52 -13.52 -12.62
C PHE A 52 3.28 -13.93 -14.07
N ASP A 53 4.32 -14.41 -14.73
CA ASP A 53 4.21 -15.21 -15.94
C ASP A 53 4.26 -16.69 -15.53
N ILE A 54 3.12 -17.37 -15.60
CA ILE A 54 3.00 -18.79 -15.27
C ILE A 54 3.84 -19.64 -16.21
N SER A 55 3.89 -19.28 -17.51
CA SER A 55 4.59 -20.09 -18.52
C SER A 55 6.10 -20.15 -18.26
N GLN A 56 6.64 -19.06 -17.71
CA GLN A 56 8.05 -18.94 -17.36
C GLN A 56 8.33 -19.20 -15.87
N GLY A 57 7.28 -19.48 -15.08
CA GLY A 57 7.37 -19.71 -13.64
C GLY A 57 8.00 -18.54 -12.87
N LYS A 58 7.85 -17.30 -13.36
CA LYS A 58 8.60 -16.14 -12.83
C LYS A 58 7.69 -14.97 -12.48
N MET A 59 8.06 -14.27 -11.40
CA MET A 59 7.50 -12.95 -11.09
C MET A 59 8.03 -11.94 -12.12
N ILE A 60 7.15 -11.12 -12.70
CA ILE A 60 7.51 -10.03 -13.60
C ILE A 60 7.77 -8.77 -12.80
N PHE A 61 6.88 -8.44 -11.87
CA PHE A 61 7.11 -7.40 -10.88
C PHE A 61 6.18 -7.59 -9.68
N CYS A 62 6.57 -6.99 -8.57
CA CYS A 62 5.74 -6.78 -7.40
C CYS A 62 5.62 -5.28 -7.17
N TYR A 63 4.41 -4.83 -6.88
CA TYR A 63 4.14 -3.45 -6.52
C TYR A 63 3.49 -3.40 -5.15
N SER A 64 4.07 -2.67 -4.22
CA SER A 64 3.47 -2.42 -2.91
C SER A 64 3.18 -0.95 -2.73
N LYS A 65 2.12 -0.69 -1.97
CA LYS A 65 1.63 0.65 -1.67
C LYS A 65 1.20 0.69 -0.22
N ILE A 66 1.69 1.68 0.52
CA ILE A 66 1.23 2.03 1.86
C ILE A 66 0.75 3.47 1.78
N LYS A 67 -0.51 3.70 2.12
CA LYS A 67 -1.08 5.04 2.20
C LYS A 67 -1.52 5.28 3.63
N GLU A 68 -0.94 6.28 4.25
CA GLU A 68 -1.34 6.79 5.55
C GLU A 68 -2.00 8.15 5.36
N GLN A 69 -3.19 8.30 5.92
CA GLN A 69 -3.93 9.55 5.96
C GLN A 69 -4.04 9.96 7.41
N ALA A 70 -3.37 11.05 7.79
CA ALA A 70 -3.51 11.62 9.11
C ALA A 70 -4.78 12.49 9.21
N SER A 71 -5.16 13.12 8.10
CA SER A 71 -6.40 13.90 7.95
C SER A 71 -6.77 14.11 6.48
N GLU A 72 -7.87 14.80 6.18
CA GLU A 72 -8.30 15.04 4.79
C GLU A 72 -7.28 15.86 4.00
N LYS A 73 -6.54 16.73 4.69
CA LYS A 73 -5.51 17.59 4.09
C LYS A 73 -4.14 16.93 4.02
N TYR A 74 -3.89 15.90 4.83
CA TYR A 74 -2.57 15.30 4.99
C TYR A 74 -2.62 13.79 4.75
N SER A 75 -2.17 13.40 3.56
CA SER A 75 -1.92 12.00 3.20
C SER A 75 -0.49 11.80 2.74
N HIS A 76 0.12 10.72 3.21
CA HIS A 76 1.41 10.24 2.75
C HIS A 76 1.24 8.92 1.99
N LEU A 77 1.99 8.80 0.90
CA LEU A 77 1.95 7.66 0.01
C LEU A 77 3.37 7.15 -0.22
N THR A 78 3.61 5.90 0.18
CA THR A 78 4.85 5.19 -0.07
C THR A 78 4.59 4.05 -1.02
N GLU A 79 5.35 4.00 -2.11
CA GLU A 79 5.19 3.00 -3.17
C GLU A 79 6.54 2.35 -3.46
N HIS A 80 6.51 1.04 -3.64
CA HIS A 80 7.69 0.28 -4.04
C HIS A 80 7.35 -0.61 -5.21
N LYS A 81 8.23 -0.62 -6.22
CA LYS A 81 8.17 -1.57 -7.32
C LYS A 81 9.44 -2.38 -7.32
N ILE A 82 9.30 -3.70 -7.26
CA ILE A 82 10.41 -4.65 -7.37
C ILE A 82 10.26 -5.38 -8.69
N GLU A 83 11.30 -5.32 -9.51
CA GLU A 83 11.40 -6.04 -10.78
C GLU A 83 12.59 -7.01 -10.69
N PRO A 84 12.52 -8.21 -11.30
CA PRO A 84 13.67 -9.08 -11.43
C PRO A 84 14.80 -8.37 -12.18
N LEU A 85 16.02 -8.47 -11.65
CA LEU A 85 17.20 -7.99 -12.35
C LEU A 85 17.35 -8.72 -13.68
N LYS A 86 17.47 -7.97 -14.78
CA LYS A 86 17.89 -8.54 -16.06
C LYS A 86 19.36 -8.92 -15.95
N ILE A 87 19.65 -10.19 -15.67
CA ILE A 87 21.01 -10.72 -15.78
C ILE A 87 21.31 -10.81 -17.27
N ASN A 88 22.06 -9.85 -17.81
CA ASN A 88 22.62 -9.95 -19.15
C ASN A 88 23.64 -11.10 -19.13
N LYS A 89 23.28 -12.26 -19.66
CA LYS A 89 24.19 -13.38 -19.88
C LYS A 89 25.04 -13.12 -21.14
N ASN A 90 25.88 -12.09 -21.10
CA ASN A 90 26.95 -11.89 -22.09
C ASN A 90 28.26 -11.73 -21.32
N GLY A 91 29.00 -12.84 -21.21
CA GLY A 91 30.33 -12.94 -20.62
C GLY A 91 30.85 -14.35 -20.83
#